data_AF-A0AA85KIZ1-F1
#
_entry.id   AF-A0AA85KIZ1-F1
#
_cell.length_a   1.000
_cell.length_b   1.000
_cell.length_c   1.000
_cell.angle_alpha   90.00
_cell.angle_beta   90.00
_cell.angle_gamma   90.00
#
_symmetry.space_group_name_H-M   'P 1'
#
loop_
_entity.id
_entity.type
_entity.pdbx_description
1 polymer ?
#
loop_
_entity_poly.entity_id
_entity_poly.type
_entity_poly.pdbx_seq_one_letter_code
_entity_poly.pdbx_strand_id
1 'polypeptide(L)'
;MSIPIVLCFYSAKVTQLNIATGETKRIGVYAQNISKRYAENKHLKLVLVYEKKLEESKVYTKIKTALEAAIKHWEKALIVVSNTTENILVQRECFSGPMMLSVRENIEYCKRVCKSEIMCKHMRIPDEYLNSCYEQFLDKKVMKYSAGKGLQYNEMLLLVSMRNREACGKDVLAWATYCHREPLSGRPFIAVVNYCYDEEGIKNEDIENIIATSKHEIGHALNEAKKHFGCNELDGVEVENGHFGQRVFGNEMMTPVRLDDSLLSRMTLAYFKDTQMYDVDYSAADDFTWGKNLGCEIPMKSCYEYIKTRKAKKESIEPFCDVPQKTKCVDFSNAYGHCLLNKGYKQPPSEFQYADETFNVDQESLRYYAGADYMDYCPYYSIQASSAGLSTVCGRKANITSLDPLDNAYLEERGPDTACFNQAKWKLSNSKDVFSRNAACHKFRCSKQYGLQVIINNNGFTCPVKGGIIPVNVATKGANVQGEIYCPECKALCKNECP
;
A
#
# COMPACT_ATOMS: atom_id res chain seq x y z
N MET A 1 11.53 21.60 -38.92
CA MET A 1 12.60 20.69 -38.43
C MET A 1 12.67 20.87 -36.94
N SER A 2 12.44 19.80 -36.17
CA SER A 2 12.48 19.84 -34.70
C SER A 2 13.20 18.58 -34.23
N ILE A 3 14.27 18.75 -33.47
CA ILE A 3 15.10 17.66 -32.95
C ILE A 3 14.50 17.26 -31.59
N PRO A 4 14.20 15.97 -31.32
CA PRO A 4 13.83 15.53 -29.98
C PRO A 4 15.06 15.60 -29.08
N ILE A 5 14.96 16.37 -27.98
CA ILE A 5 16.02 16.50 -26.99
C ILE A 5 16.09 15.21 -26.16
N VAL A 6 17.27 14.60 -26.14
CA VAL A 6 17.69 13.54 -25.22
C VAL A 6 18.54 14.19 -24.10
N LEU A 7 18.77 13.46 -22.99
CA LEU A 7 19.52 13.86 -21.76
C LEU A 7 18.61 14.50 -20.69
N CYS A 8 18.84 14.29 -19.38
CA CYS A 8 19.46 13.16 -18.67
C CYS A 8 19.10 13.27 -17.17
N PHE A 9 18.86 12.15 -16.48
CA PHE A 9 18.80 12.15 -15.00
C PHE A 9 20.19 11.85 -14.41
N TYR A 10 20.54 12.53 -13.33
CA TYR A 10 21.85 12.44 -12.68
C TYR A 10 21.70 12.18 -11.17
N SER A 11 22.22 11.05 -10.71
CA SER A 11 22.76 10.89 -9.36
C SER A 11 23.93 9.90 -9.40
N ALA A 12 24.87 10.02 -8.47
CA ALA A 12 26.25 9.65 -8.72
C ALA A 12 26.66 8.24 -8.25
N LYS A 13 26.58 7.25 -9.15
CA LYS A 13 27.60 6.19 -9.30
C LYS A 13 27.41 5.37 -10.59
N VAL A 14 28.03 5.82 -11.67
CA VAL A 14 28.10 5.05 -12.92
C VAL A 14 29.20 3.99 -12.81
N THR A 15 28.82 2.79 -12.36
CA THR A 15 29.47 1.56 -12.85
C THR A 15 28.76 1.18 -14.13
N GLN A 16 29.47 1.04 -15.25
CA GLN A 16 28.85 0.69 -16.54
C GLN A 16 28.33 -0.75 -16.53
N LEU A 17 27.08 -0.93 -16.13
CA LEU A 17 26.29 -2.10 -16.49
C LEU A 17 25.98 -2.02 -17.99
N ASN A 18 26.78 -2.74 -18.78
CA ASN A 18 26.59 -2.87 -20.22
C ASN A 18 25.13 -3.25 -20.52
N ILE A 19 24.49 -2.50 -21.42
CA ILE A 19 23.14 -2.83 -21.89
C ILE A 19 23.23 -4.13 -22.69
N ALA A 20 22.97 -5.25 -22.02
CA ALA A 20 22.85 -6.55 -22.65
C ALA A 20 21.61 -6.55 -23.55
N THR A 21 21.81 -6.34 -24.85
CA THR A 21 20.77 -6.42 -25.87
C THR A 21 20.29 -7.88 -26.03
N GLY A 22 19.45 -8.33 -25.09
CA GLY A 22 19.12 -9.75 -24.94
C GLY A 22 17.77 -10.10 -24.32
N GLU A 23 17.01 -9.15 -23.75
CA GLU A 23 15.64 -9.44 -23.31
C GLU A 23 14.68 -9.59 -24.50
N THR A 24 14.38 -10.84 -24.85
CA THR A 24 13.30 -11.17 -25.80
C THR A 24 11.97 -10.68 -25.25
N LYS A 25 11.34 -9.72 -25.94
CA LYS A 25 10.03 -9.18 -25.56
C LYS A 25 8.98 -10.30 -25.52
N ARG A 26 8.62 -10.75 -24.32
CA ARG A 26 7.56 -11.72 -24.06
C ARG A 26 6.17 -11.13 -24.36
N ILE A 27 5.77 -11.25 -25.62
CA ILE A 27 4.51 -10.76 -26.17
C ILE A 27 3.63 -11.98 -26.50
N GLY A 28 2.31 -11.84 -26.33
CA GLY A 28 1.35 -12.86 -26.72
C GLY A 28 1.15 -12.97 -28.23
N VAL A 29 0.18 -13.78 -28.65
CA VAL A 29 -0.33 -13.87 -30.03
C VAL A 29 -1.84 -14.07 -30.00
N TYR A 30 -2.57 -13.60 -31.00
CA TYR A 30 -4.02 -13.83 -31.09
C TYR A 30 -4.32 -15.18 -31.76
N ALA A 31 -5.41 -15.83 -31.34
CA ALA A 31 -5.82 -17.15 -31.85
C ALA A 31 -6.22 -17.14 -33.34
N GLN A 32 -6.62 -15.99 -33.89
CA GLN A 32 -6.96 -15.80 -35.30
C GLN A 32 -6.44 -14.45 -35.83
N ASN A 33 -6.51 -14.24 -37.14
CA ASN A 33 -6.22 -12.95 -37.77
C ASN A 33 -7.16 -11.86 -37.23
N ILE A 34 -6.59 -10.73 -36.81
CA ILE A 34 -7.31 -9.66 -36.09
C ILE A 34 -8.51 -9.14 -36.92
N SER A 35 -9.71 -9.45 -36.45
CA SER A 35 -10.96 -8.90 -36.94
C SER A 35 -11.07 -7.42 -36.56
N LYS A 36 -11.42 -6.53 -37.51
CA LYS A 36 -11.62 -5.09 -37.25
C LYS A 36 -12.95 -4.78 -36.54
N ARG A 37 -13.26 -5.53 -35.48
CA ARG A 37 -14.40 -5.28 -34.59
C ARG A 37 -13.86 -4.75 -33.27
N TYR A 38 -14.21 -3.52 -32.94
CA TYR A 38 -14.02 -2.99 -31.59
C TYR A 38 -14.65 -3.94 -30.58
N ALA A 39 -13.91 -4.33 -29.55
CA ALA A 39 -14.49 -5.13 -28.47
C ALA A 39 -15.30 -4.22 -27.54
N GLU A 40 -16.39 -4.75 -27.00
CA GLU A 40 -17.14 -4.05 -25.95
C GLU A 40 -16.27 -3.97 -24.68
N ASN A 41 -16.24 -2.81 -24.04
CA ASN A 41 -15.59 -2.62 -22.75
C ASN A 41 -16.18 -3.61 -21.74
N LYS A 42 -15.33 -4.44 -21.15
CA LYS A 42 -15.73 -5.42 -20.12
C LYS A 42 -14.85 -5.30 -18.90
N HIS A 43 -15.44 -5.60 -17.75
CA HIS A 43 -14.68 -5.78 -16.51
C HIS A 43 -13.55 -6.79 -16.70
N LEU A 44 -12.41 -6.52 -16.05
CA LEU A 44 -11.32 -7.47 -15.92
C LEU A 44 -11.85 -8.77 -15.31
N LYS A 45 -11.34 -9.91 -15.76
CA LYS A 45 -11.59 -11.20 -15.15
C LYS A 45 -10.28 -11.92 -14.84
N LEU A 46 -10.06 -12.28 -13.58
CA LEU A 46 -8.81 -12.89 -13.11
C LEU A 46 -8.97 -14.41 -13.04
N VAL A 47 -8.32 -15.11 -13.98
CA VAL A 47 -8.31 -16.57 -14.06
C VAL A 47 -7.19 -17.09 -13.16
N LEU A 48 -7.54 -17.97 -12.21
CA LEU A 48 -6.61 -18.44 -11.19
C LEU A 48 -6.05 -19.82 -11.48
N VAL A 49 -4.74 -19.96 -11.34
CA VAL A 49 -4.04 -21.25 -11.33
C VAL A 49 -3.07 -21.26 -10.15
N TYR A 50 -3.36 -22.11 -9.17
CA TYR A 50 -2.53 -22.28 -7.99
C TYR A 50 -1.39 -23.27 -8.25
N GLU A 51 -0.28 -23.11 -7.54
CA GLU A 51 0.75 -24.12 -7.44
C GLU A 51 0.20 -25.33 -6.68
N LYS A 52 0.33 -26.54 -7.22
CA LYS A 52 -0.15 -27.77 -6.58
C LYS A 52 0.28 -27.91 -5.10
N LYS A 53 1.52 -27.52 -4.77
CA LYS A 53 2.02 -27.52 -3.38
C LYS A 53 1.26 -26.54 -2.46
N LEU A 54 0.78 -25.41 -3.01
CA LEU A 54 -0.08 -24.47 -2.30
C LEU A 54 -1.51 -25.06 -2.17
N GLU A 55 -2.04 -25.75 -3.18
CA GLU A 55 -3.33 -26.46 -3.09
C GLU A 55 -3.33 -27.59 -2.03
N GLU A 56 -2.21 -28.28 -1.87
CA GLU A 56 -1.98 -29.31 -0.86
C GLU A 56 -1.66 -28.74 0.55
N SER A 57 -1.57 -27.41 0.71
CA SER A 57 -1.19 -26.76 1.97
C SER A 57 -2.36 -26.48 2.92
N LYS A 58 -2.09 -26.46 4.22
CA LYS A 58 -3.09 -26.13 5.27
C LYS A 58 -3.59 -24.69 5.20
N VAL A 59 -2.89 -23.81 4.50
CA VAL A 59 -3.23 -22.39 4.34
C VAL A 59 -3.93 -22.06 3.02
N TYR A 60 -4.10 -23.05 2.12
CA TYR A 60 -4.76 -22.90 0.82
C TYR A 60 -6.06 -22.10 0.90
N THR A 61 -7.00 -22.55 1.74
CA THR A 61 -8.33 -21.93 1.89
C THR A 61 -8.23 -20.47 2.34
N LYS A 62 -7.23 -20.12 3.16
CA LYS A 62 -7.03 -18.77 3.68
C LYS A 62 -6.51 -17.82 2.59
N ILE A 63 -5.46 -18.24 1.88
CA ILE A 63 -4.91 -17.51 0.72
C ILE A 63 -5.98 -17.38 -0.37
N LYS A 64 -6.70 -18.46 -0.69
CA LYS A 64 -7.79 -18.46 -1.67
C LYS A 64 -8.88 -17.46 -1.31
N THR A 65 -9.36 -17.46 -0.05
CA THR A 65 -10.40 -16.54 0.40
C THR A 65 -9.93 -15.08 0.31
N ALA A 66 -8.70 -14.80 0.74
CA ALA A 66 -8.14 -13.45 0.67
C ALA A 66 -7.95 -12.96 -0.78
N LEU A 67 -7.42 -13.83 -1.63
CA LEU A 67 -7.17 -13.52 -3.04
C LEU A 67 -8.50 -13.37 -3.80
N GLU A 68 -9.51 -14.22 -3.56
CA GLU A 68 -10.86 -14.05 -4.12
C GLU A 68 -11.53 -12.73 -3.68
N ALA A 69 -11.26 -12.25 -2.47
CA ALA A 69 -11.76 -10.96 -2.01
C ALA A 69 -11.03 -9.77 -2.68
N ALA A 70 -9.71 -9.86 -2.86
CA ALA A 70 -8.94 -8.88 -3.63
C ALA A 70 -9.33 -8.88 -5.12
N ILE A 71 -9.62 -10.05 -5.70
CA ILE A 71 -10.10 -10.21 -7.07
C ILE A 71 -11.48 -9.59 -7.24
N LYS A 72 -12.45 -9.85 -6.36
CA LYS A 72 -13.77 -9.22 -6.41
C LYS A 72 -13.69 -7.68 -6.34
N HIS A 73 -12.66 -7.14 -5.68
CA HIS A 73 -12.36 -5.71 -5.70
C HIS A 73 -11.82 -5.28 -7.08
N TRP A 74 -10.83 -5.98 -7.65
CA TRP A 74 -10.23 -5.64 -8.94
C TRP A 74 -11.13 -5.88 -10.16
N GLU A 75 -11.83 -7.01 -10.26
CA GLU A 75 -12.80 -7.27 -11.33
C GLU A 75 -13.91 -6.20 -11.32
N LYS A 76 -14.35 -5.74 -10.15
CA LYS A 76 -15.29 -4.61 -10.03
C LYS A 76 -14.65 -3.28 -10.45
N ALA A 77 -13.45 -2.97 -9.96
CA ALA A 77 -12.83 -1.65 -10.12
C ALA A 77 -12.28 -1.39 -11.52
N LEU A 78 -11.95 -2.45 -12.28
CA LEU A 78 -11.10 -2.37 -13.46
C LEU A 78 -11.84 -2.82 -14.74
N ILE A 79 -11.79 -2.00 -15.78
CA ILE A 79 -12.40 -2.26 -17.09
C ILE A 79 -11.30 -2.36 -18.16
N VAL A 80 -11.37 -3.39 -18.99
CA VAL A 80 -10.44 -3.64 -20.10
C VAL A 80 -11.01 -3.12 -21.41
N VAL A 81 -10.21 -2.30 -22.09
CA VAL A 81 -10.46 -1.80 -23.45
C VAL A 81 -9.54 -2.55 -24.41
N SER A 82 -10.07 -3.14 -25.48
CA SER A 82 -9.26 -3.73 -26.56
C SER A 82 -9.90 -3.53 -27.93
N ASN A 83 -9.05 -3.47 -28.96
CA ASN A 83 -9.46 -3.29 -30.36
C ASN A 83 -9.76 -4.62 -31.07
N THR A 84 -9.86 -5.72 -30.32
CA THR A 84 -10.13 -7.06 -30.83
C THR A 84 -10.83 -7.92 -29.78
N THR A 85 -11.72 -8.80 -30.22
CA THR A 85 -12.36 -9.82 -29.38
C THR A 85 -11.61 -11.16 -29.37
N GLU A 86 -10.53 -11.29 -30.15
CA GLU A 86 -9.78 -12.55 -30.29
C GLU A 86 -9.07 -12.96 -29.00
N ASN A 87 -9.05 -14.26 -28.73
CA ASN A 87 -8.37 -14.80 -27.55
C ASN A 87 -6.84 -14.65 -27.67
N ILE A 88 -6.20 -14.33 -26.54
CA ILE A 88 -4.76 -14.12 -26.41
C ILE A 88 -4.11 -15.42 -25.92
N LEU A 89 -3.09 -15.87 -26.63
CA LEU A 89 -2.26 -17.03 -26.32
C LEU A 89 -0.83 -16.57 -25.99
N VAL A 90 -0.14 -17.34 -25.16
CA VAL A 90 1.31 -17.22 -24.98
C VAL A 90 2.02 -18.02 -26.06
N GLN A 91 2.95 -17.41 -26.77
CA GLN A 91 3.72 -18.12 -27.79
C GLN A 91 4.64 -19.18 -27.17
N ARG A 92 4.63 -20.39 -27.72
CA ARG A 92 5.60 -21.43 -27.32
C ARG A 92 6.98 -21.10 -27.84
N GLU A 93 7.98 -21.34 -27.01
CA GLU A 93 9.41 -21.15 -27.31
C GLU A 93 10.05 -22.44 -27.85
N CYS A 94 11.18 -22.32 -28.55
CA CYS A 94 12.03 -23.45 -28.89
C CYS A 94 12.96 -23.83 -27.73
N PHE A 95 13.32 -25.11 -27.62
CA PHE A 95 14.29 -25.58 -26.62
C PHE A 95 15.68 -24.93 -26.79
N SER A 96 16.07 -24.65 -28.03
CA SER A 96 17.28 -23.88 -28.36
C SER A 96 17.10 -23.07 -29.65
N GLY A 97 17.66 -21.87 -29.69
CA GLY A 97 17.49 -20.89 -30.77
C GLY A 97 16.13 -20.17 -30.77
N PRO A 98 15.97 -19.16 -31.64
CA PRO A 98 14.69 -18.49 -31.85
C PRO A 98 13.73 -19.36 -32.68
N MET A 99 12.45 -18.99 -32.68
CA MET A 99 11.52 -19.45 -33.71
C MET A 99 11.88 -18.89 -35.09
N MET A 100 11.42 -19.57 -36.13
CA MET A 100 11.55 -19.19 -37.54
C MET A 100 10.15 -19.00 -38.14
N LEU A 101 9.95 -17.98 -38.98
CA LEU A 101 8.72 -17.79 -39.74
C LEU A 101 8.84 -18.41 -41.13
N SER A 102 7.97 -19.37 -41.46
CA SER A 102 7.82 -19.87 -42.83
C SER A 102 6.93 -18.90 -43.63
N VAL A 103 7.54 -17.92 -44.31
CA VAL A 103 6.83 -16.85 -45.05
C VAL A 103 5.82 -17.38 -46.09
N ARG A 104 6.07 -18.56 -46.68
CA ARG A 104 5.15 -19.18 -47.65
C ARG A 104 3.90 -19.81 -47.03
N GLU A 105 4.00 -20.24 -45.76
CA GLU A 105 2.93 -20.96 -45.04
C GLU A 105 2.30 -20.09 -43.95
N ASN A 106 2.92 -18.94 -43.62
CA ASN A 106 2.63 -18.08 -42.48
C ASN A 106 2.61 -18.82 -41.12
N ILE A 107 3.51 -19.79 -40.96
CA ILE A 107 3.65 -20.63 -39.75
C ILE A 107 4.97 -20.30 -39.04
N GLU A 108 4.91 -20.04 -37.74
CA GLU A 108 6.08 -19.99 -36.86
C GLU A 108 6.46 -21.38 -36.36
N TYR A 109 7.75 -21.71 -36.39
CA TYR A 109 8.24 -23.06 -36.11
C TYR A 109 9.64 -23.09 -35.50
N CYS A 110 9.97 -24.21 -34.85
CA CYS A 110 11.28 -24.49 -34.28
C CYS A 110 12.11 -25.38 -35.22
N LYS A 111 13.40 -25.04 -35.42
CA LYS A 111 14.34 -25.83 -36.24
C LYS A 111 14.64 -27.24 -35.70
N ARG A 112 14.31 -27.52 -34.44
CA ARG A 112 14.57 -28.81 -33.77
C ARG A 112 13.42 -29.21 -32.85
N VAL A 113 13.36 -28.64 -31.65
CA VAL A 113 12.46 -29.08 -30.57
C VAL A 113 11.70 -27.89 -29.99
N CYS A 114 10.37 -28.01 -29.89
CA CYS A 114 9.48 -27.11 -29.15
C CYS A 114 9.61 -27.35 -27.64
N LYS A 115 9.55 -26.31 -26.80
CA LYS A 115 9.47 -26.52 -25.35
C LYS A 115 8.13 -27.16 -24.97
N SER A 116 8.20 -28.23 -24.20
CA SER A 116 7.05 -28.89 -23.57
C SER A 116 6.35 -27.97 -22.57
N GLU A 117 7.13 -27.23 -21.77
CA GLU A 117 6.64 -26.32 -20.73
C GLU A 117 7.13 -24.89 -20.97
N ILE A 118 6.27 -23.90 -20.68
CA ILE A 118 6.60 -22.47 -20.73
C ILE A 118 6.46 -21.90 -19.31
N MET A 119 7.50 -21.19 -18.86
CA MET A 119 7.65 -20.77 -17.46
C MET A 119 7.51 -19.25 -17.30
N CYS A 120 6.62 -18.87 -16.38
CA CYS A 120 6.41 -17.51 -15.89
C CYS A 120 7.03 -17.41 -14.49
N LYS A 121 8.20 -16.76 -14.40
CA LYS A 121 9.17 -16.96 -13.30
C LYS A 121 9.35 -18.46 -13.04
N HIS A 122 8.88 -18.96 -11.90
CA HIS A 122 8.96 -20.37 -11.49
C HIS A 122 7.66 -21.17 -11.67
N MET A 123 6.59 -20.55 -12.16
CA MET A 123 5.29 -21.17 -12.40
C MET A 123 5.15 -21.64 -13.84
N ARG A 124 4.64 -22.86 -14.06
CA ARG A 124 4.28 -23.35 -15.39
C ARG A 124 2.98 -22.71 -15.85
N ILE A 125 2.96 -22.22 -17.09
CA ILE A 125 1.73 -21.78 -17.75
C ILE A 125 1.01 -23.03 -18.30
N PRO A 126 -0.28 -23.27 -17.98
CA PRO A 126 -1.02 -24.42 -18.51
C PRO A 126 -1.13 -24.40 -20.04
N ASP A 127 -1.08 -25.59 -20.66
CA ASP A 127 -1.04 -25.74 -22.12
C ASP A 127 -2.26 -25.15 -22.84
N GLU A 128 -3.40 -25.04 -22.16
CA GLU A 128 -4.61 -24.40 -22.70
C GLU A 128 -4.48 -22.90 -22.97
N TYR A 129 -3.46 -22.23 -22.44
CA TYR A 129 -3.14 -20.81 -22.71
C TYR A 129 -1.95 -20.64 -23.66
N LEU A 130 -1.39 -21.73 -24.19
CA LEU A 130 -0.22 -21.72 -25.06
C LEU A 130 -0.62 -21.88 -26.53
N ASN A 131 0.04 -21.15 -27.44
CA ASN A 131 -0.14 -21.34 -28.87
C ASN A 131 0.42 -22.69 -29.34
N SER A 132 0.04 -23.06 -30.56
CA SER A 132 0.63 -24.16 -31.31
C SER A 132 2.15 -24.00 -31.48
N CYS A 133 2.83 -25.12 -31.69
CA CYS A 133 4.25 -25.13 -32.04
C CYS A 133 4.55 -26.26 -33.03
N TYR A 134 5.32 -25.91 -34.05
CA TYR A 134 5.71 -26.78 -35.15
C TYR A 134 7.22 -27.05 -35.09
N GLU A 135 7.64 -28.24 -35.48
CA GLU A 135 9.05 -28.64 -35.57
C GLU A 135 9.44 -28.96 -37.02
N GLN A 136 10.64 -28.58 -37.44
CA GLN A 136 11.14 -28.88 -38.77
C GLN A 136 11.72 -30.30 -38.86
N PHE A 137 11.11 -31.15 -39.69
CA PHE A 137 11.61 -32.47 -40.08
C PHE A 137 11.85 -32.47 -41.60
N LEU A 138 13.13 -32.39 -41.99
CA LEU A 138 13.55 -32.10 -43.37
C LEU A 138 12.89 -30.78 -43.84
N ASP A 139 12.19 -30.73 -44.97
CA ASP A 139 11.51 -29.52 -45.45
C ASP A 139 10.08 -29.33 -44.89
N LYS A 140 9.56 -30.33 -44.17
CA LYS A 140 8.21 -30.33 -43.60
C LYS A 140 8.21 -29.73 -42.19
N LYS A 141 7.27 -28.84 -41.90
CA LYS A 141 6.98 -28.40 -40.53
C LYS A 141 5.85 -29.27 -39.99
N VAL A 142 6.07 -29.92 -38.86
CA VAL A 142 5.14 -30.88 -38.24
C VAL A 142 4.64 -30.28 -36.93
N MET A 143 3.33 -30.09 -36.80
CA MET A 143 2.73 -29.65 -35.54
C MET A 143 3.04 -30.68 -34.44
N LYS A 144 3.53 -30.21 -33.29
CA LYS A 144 3.74 -31.04 -32.08
C LYS A 144 2.77 -30.69 -30.97
N TYR A 145 2.46 -29.41 -30.85
CA TYR A 145 1.47 -28.88 -29.92
C TYR A 145 0.44 -28.12 -30.74
N SER A 146 -0.84 -28.43 -30.56
CA SER A 146 -1.95 -27.60 -31.02
C SER A 146 -2.06 -26.34 -30.17
N ALA A 147 -2.76 -25.32 -30.67
CA ALA A 147 -3.10 -24.16 -29.86
C ALA A 147 -4.14 -24.53 -28.80
N GLY A 148 -4.01 -23.93 -27.61
CA GLY A 148 -5.04 -23.98 -26.57
C GLY A 148 -6.22 -23.04 -26.84
N LYS A 149 -7.11 -22.90 -25.85
CA LYS A 149 -8.27 -22.00 -25.90
C LYS A 149 -7.87 -20.52 -25.80
N GLY A 150 -6.74 -20.20 -25.14
CA GLY A 150 -6.31 -18.83 -24.83
C GLY A 150 -7.11 -18.17 -23.70
N LEU A 151 -6.82 -16.89 -23.45
CA LEU A 151 -7.58 -16.02 -22.55
C LEU A 151 -8.45 -15.08 -23.38
N GLN A 152 -9.66 -14.77 -22.93
CA GLN A 152 -10.46 -13.71 -23.56
C GLN A 152 -9.74 -12.35 -23.45
N TYR A 153 -10.05 -11.40 -24.33
CA TYR A 153 -9.40 -10.09 -24.36
C TYR A 153 -9.48 -9.31 -23.03
N ASN A 154 -10.50 -9.56 -22.20
CA ASN A 154 -10.66 -9.00 -20.85
C ASN A 154 -10.21 -9.92 -19.71
N GLU A 155 -9.66 -11.10 -20.01
CA GLU A 155 -9.12 -12.03 -19.01
C GLU A 155 -7.62 -11.80 -18.75
N MET A 156 -7.18 -12.21 -17.57
CA MET A 156 -5.76 -12.23 -17.16
C MET A 156 -5.52 -13.47 -16.29
N LEU A 157 -4.47 -14.22 -16.59
CA LEU A 157 -4.07 -15.40 -15.80
C LEU A 157 -3.15 -14.99 -14.66
N LEU A 158 -3.58 -15.28 -13.43
CA LEU A 158 -2.82 -15.07 -12.21
C LEU A 158 -2.34 -16.42 -11.68
N LEU A 159 -1.03 -16.64 -11.76
CA LEU A 159 -0.36 -17.84 -11.28
C LEU A 159 0.01 -17.63 -9.81
N VAL A 160 -0.54 -18.44 -8.91
CA VAL A 160 -0.44 -18.20 -7.46
C VAL A 160 0.45 -19.24 -6.80
N SER A 161 1.48 -18.82 -6.08
CA SER A 161 2.41 -19.73 -5.40
C SER A 161 2.71 -19.35 -3.96
N MET A 162 3.33 -20.27 -3.22
CA MET A 162 3.81 -20.05 -1.86
C MET A 162 5.23 -20.62 -1.74
N ARG A 163 6.23 -19.76 -1.99
CA ARG A 163 7.64 -20.14 -2.02
C ARG A 163 8.49 -19.08 -1.32
N ASN A 164 8.99 -19.42 -0.14
CA ASN A 164 10.01 -18.66 0.57
C ASN A 164 11.40 -18.90 -0.07
N ARG A 165 11.82 -18.02 -1.00
CA ARG A 165 13.15 -18.00 -1.63
C ARG A 165 13.50 -16.60 -2.16
N GLU A 166 14.79 -16.26 -2.13
CA GLU A 166 15.52 -15.17 -2.82
C GLU A 166 14.87 -13.77 -2.89
N ALA A 167 13.70 -13.62 -3.51
CA ALA A 167 12.91 -12.38 -3.45
C ALA A 167 12.14 -12.21 -2.12
N CYS A 168 11.96 -13.30 -1.37
CA CYS A 168 11.36 -13.26 -0.03
C CYS A 168 12.37 -12.77 1.01
N GLY A 169 12.36 -11.46 1.26
CA GLY A 169 13.06 -10.84 2.39
C GLY A 169 12.40 -11.19 3.73
N LYS A 170 13.05 -10.78 4.83
CA LYS A 170 12.65 -11.13 6.21
C LYS A 170 11.24 -10.65 6.58
N ASP A 171 10.81 -9.53 6.00
CA ASP A 171 9.58 -8.81 6.34
C ASP A 171 8.65 -8.69 5.10
N VAL A 172 8.88 -9.52 4.07
CA VAL A 172 8.12 -9.53 2.80
C VAL A 172 6.96 -10.51 2.89
N LEU A 173 5.71 -10.03 2.82
CA LEU A 173 4.48 -10.85 2.86
C LEU A 173 4.26 -11.62 1.55
N ALA A 174 4.39 -10.94 0.42
CA ALA A 174 4.28 -11.49 -0.92
C ALA A 174 5.18 -10.70 -1.91
N TRP A 175 5.19 -11.13 -3.17
CA TRP A 175 5.59 -10.30 -4.31
C TRP A 175 4.81 -10.72 -5.54
N ALA A 176 4.64 -9.81 -6.51
CA ALA A 176 4.07 -10.11 -7.81
C ALA A 176 4.86 -9.51 -8.98
N THR A 177 4.59 -10.05 -10.18
CA THR A 177 5.21 -9.57 -11.42
C THR A 177 4.47 -10.15 -12.64
N TYR A 178 4.52 -9.47 -13.78
CA TYR A 178 3.97 -10.01 -15.03
C TYR A 178 5.04 -10.70 -15.88
N CYS A 179 4.60 -11.62 -16.75
CA CYS A 179 5.48 -12.40 -17.63
C CYS A 179 5.20 -12.18 -19.12
N HIS A 180 3.96 -11.86 -19.49
CA HIS A 180 3.55 -11.70 -20.88
C HIS A 180 2.57 -10.54 -21.04
N ARG A 181 2.73 -9.79 -22.14
CA ARG A 181 1.90 -8.63 -22.51
C ARG A 181 1.12 -8.88 -23.80
N GLU A 182 -0.11 -8.38 -23.87
CA GLU A 182 -0.96 -8.40 -25.06
C GLU A 182 -0.30 -7.59 -26.19
N PRO A 183 -0.36 -8.04 -27.47
CA PRO A 183 0.39 -7.39 -28.56
C PRO A 183 0.00 -5.95 -28.89
N LEU A 184 -1.30 -5.62 -28.82
CA LEU A 184 -1.80 -4.31 -29.26
C LEU A 184 -1.86 -3.27 -28.14
N SER A 185 -2.30 -3.67 -26.95
CA SER A 185 -2.47 -2.80 -25.78
C SER A 185 -1.22 -2.70 -24.90
N GLY A 186 -0.33 -3.70 -24.97
CA GLY A 186 0.75 -3.87 -23.99
C GLY A 186 0.27 -4.36 -22.61
N ARG A 187 -1.03 -4.59 -22.42
CA ARG A 187 -1.65 -5.01 -21.15
C ARG A 187 -1.02 -6.32 -20.63
N PRO A 188 -0.62 -6.41 -19.35
CA PRO A 188 -0.29 -7.69 -18.72
C PRO A 188 -1.48 -8.67 -18.82
N PHE A 189 -1.23 -9.87 -19.34
CA PHE A 189 -2.26 -10.93 -19.42
C PHE A 189 -1.85 -12.25 -18.76
N ILE A 190 -0.57 -12.38 -18.37
CA ILE A 190 -0.06 -13.48 -17.52
C ILE A 190 0.83 -12.87 -16.42
N ALA A 191 0.56 -13.18 -15.16
CA ALA A 191 1.35 -12.74 -14.00
C ALA A 191 1.51 -13.83 -12.94
N VAL A 192 2.45 -13.62 -12.01
CA VAL A 192 2.64 -14.41 -10.78
C VAL A 192 2.33 -13.54 -9.57
N VAL A 193 1.67 -14.11 -8.56
CA VAL A 193 1.67 -13.64 -7.16
C VAL A 193 2.25 -14.76 -6.31
N ASN A 194 3.25 -14.45 -5.49
CA ASN A 194 3.92 -15.43 -4.63
C ASN A 194 3.92 -14.97 -3.17
N TYR A 195 3.27 -15.73 -2.30
CA TYR A 195 3.36 -15.52 -0.85
C TYR A 195 4.68 -16.06 -0.30
N CYS A 196 5.28 -15.31 0.63
CA CYS A 196 6.66 -15.53 1.08
C CYS A 196 6.79 -16.21 2.44
N TYR A 197 5.76 -16.17 3.28
CA TYR A 197 5.71 -16.91 4.54
C TYR A 197 5.49 -18.42 4.33
N ASP A 198 5.76 -19.20 5.38
CA ASP A 198 5.39 -20.62 5.47
C ASP A 198 3.94 -20.82 5.97
N GLU A 199 3.52 -22.08 6.17
CA GLU A 199 2.17 -22.38 6.66
C GLU A 199 1.88 -21.76 8.04
N GLU A 200 2.86 -21.56 8.90
CA GLU A 200 2.64 -21.07 10.27
C GLU A 200 2.56 -19.54 10.29
N GLY A 201 3.43 -18.85 9.56
CA GLY A 201 3.32 -17.40 9.33
C GLY A 201 1.97 -17.02 8.72
N ILE A 202 1.59 -17.65 7.59
CA ILE A 202 0.32 -17.34 6.92
C ILE A 202 -0.90 -17.74 7.77
N LYS A 203 -0.81 -18.80 8.57
CA LYS A 203 -1.88 -19.18 9.51
C LYS A 203 -2.09 -18.13 10.60
N ASN A 204 -1.01 -17.53 11.12
CA ASN A 204 -1.05 -16.60 12.26
C ASN A 204 -1.36 -15.14 11.86
N GLU A 205 -1.12 -14.75 10.60
CA GLU A 205 -1.45 -13.43 10.05
C GLU A 205 -2.97 -13.13 10.02
N ASP A 206 -3.41 -11.87 9.98
CA ASP A 206 -4.85 -11.55 9.79
C ASP A 206 -5.29 -11.78 8.33
N ILE A 207 -6.54 -12.23 8.13
CA ILE A 207 -7.12 -12.36 6.78
C ILE A 207 -7.19 -11.01 6.07
N GLU A 208 -7.50 -9.93 6.78
CA GLU A 208 -7.55 -8.58 6.19
C GLU A 208 -6.15 -8.09 5.78
N ASN A 209 -5.10 -8.53 6.47
CA ASN A 209 -3.71 -8.21 6.13
C ASN A 209 -3.29 -8.95 4.84
N ILE A 210 -3.69 -10.21 4.68
CA ILE A 210 -3.49 -10.96 3.43
C ILE A 210 -4.31 -10.36 2.29
N ILE A 211 -5.56 -9.90 2.54
CA ILE A 211 -6.39 -9.20 1.54
C ILE A 211 -5.72 -7.89 1.09
N ALA A 212 -5.24 -7.07 2.02
CA ALA A 212 -4.55 -5.81 1.71
C ALA A 212 -3.27 -6.06 0.88
N THR A 213 -2.43 -7.01 1.28
CA THR A 213 -1.25 -7.43 0.49
C THR A 213 -1.65 -7.91 -0.90
N SER A 214 -2.73 -8.70 -1.01
CA SER A 214 -3.23 -9.22 -2.29
C SER A 214 -3.83 -8.13 -3.20
N LYS A 215 -4.11 -6.94 -2.67
CA LYS A 215 -4.43 -5.73 -3.45
C LYS A 215 -3.17 -4.96 -3.83
N HIS A 216 -2.28 -4.74 -2.88
CA HIS A 216 -1.02 -4.00 -3.03
C HIS A 216 -0.24 -4.41 -4.28
N GLU A 217 0.01 -5.70 -4.43
CA GLU A 217 0.87 -6.31 -5.46
C GLU A 217 0.49 -6.06 -6.94
N ILE A 218 -0.52 -5.24 -7.23
CA ILE A 218 -1.13 -5.08 -8.55
C ILE A 218 -0.95 -3.64 -9.12
N GLY A 219 -0.67 -2.59 -8.32
CA GLY A 219 -0.73 -1.17 -8.80
C GLY A 219 0.53 -0.30 -8.63
N HIS A 220 0.95 0.42 -9.70
CA HIS A 220 2.01 1.54 -9.70
C HIS A 220 1.71 4.26 -11.00
N ALA A 221 1.81 5.54 -10.44
CA ALA A 221 0.90 6.68 -10.71
C ALA A 221 1.57 8.06 -10.91
N LEU A 222 0.81 9.05 -11.41
CA LEU A 222 1.26 10.45 -11.41
C LEU A 222 0.16 11.53 -11.20
N ASN A 223 -0.97 11.49 -11.91
CA ASN A 223 -1.82 12.68 -12.07
C ASN A 223 -2.58 13.12 -10.80
N GLU A 224 -3.11 12.18 -10.00
CA GLU A 224 -3.81 12.54 -8.76
C GLU A 224 -2.87 13.04 -7.66
N ALA A 225 -1.56 12.72 -7.72
CA ALA A 225 -0.59 13.21 -6.74
C ALA A 225 -0.47 14.75 -6.78
N LYS A 226 -0.44 15.35 -7.99
CA LYS A 226 -0.47 16.82 -8.16
C LYS A 226 -1.67 17.45 -7.43
N LYS A 227 -2.85 16.83 -7.55
CA LYS A 227 -4.11 17.29 -6.95
C LYS A 227 -4.14 17.09 -5.43
N HIS A 228 -3.61 15.97 -4.95
CA HIS A 228 -3.62 15.60 -3.53
C HIS A 228 -2.70 16.49 -2.70
N PHE A 229 -1.44 16.67 -3.13
CA PHE A 229 -0.51 17.57 -2.43
C PHE A 229 -0.83 19.05 -2.69
N GLY A 230 -1.59 19.38 -3.75
CA GLY A 230 -1.77 20.76 -4.20
C GLY A 230 -0.52 21.32 -4.88
N CYS A 231 0.29 20.46 -5.51
CA CYS A 231 1.56 20.81 -6.13
C CYS A 231 1.51 20.62 -7.64
N ASN A 232 1.38 21.71 -8.38
CA ASN A 232 1.37 21.68 -9.85
C ASN A 232 2.75 21.38 -10.46
N GLU A 233 3.83 21.61 -9.72
CA GLU A 233 5.24 21.44 -10.12
C GLU A 233 5.76 20.00 -9.95
N LEU A 234 4.93 19.07 -9.44
CA LEU A 234 5.35 17.71 -9.10
C LEU A 234 5.47 16.78 -10.33
N ASP A 235 6.59 16.84 -11.04
CA ASP A 235 6.75 16.11 -12.32
C ASP A 235 7.02 14.60 -12.21
N GLY A 236 7.04 14.04 -10.99
CA GLY A 236 7.16 12.61 -10.73
C GLY A 236 6.61 12.22 -9.37
N VAL A 237 6.35 10.93 -9.16
CA VAL A 237 6.02 10.35 -7.85
C VAL A 237 7.20 9.48 -7.41
N GLU A 238 7.59 9.60 -6.14
CA GLU A 238 8.68 8.81 -5.56
C GLU A 238 8.26 7.34 -5.44
N VAL A 239 9.02 6.48 -6.13
CA VAL A 239 8.77 5.05 -6.29
C VAL A 239 10.08 4.29 -6.11
N GLU A 240 10.10 3.31 -5.22
CA GLU A 240 11.21 2.37 -5.07
C GLU A 240 10.66 0.93 -5.00
N ASN A 241 11.28 0.00 -5.73
CA ASN A 241 10.97 -1.44 -5.67
C ASN A 241 9.46 -1.80 -5.79
N GLY A 242 8.70 -1.05 -6.58
CA GLY A 242 7.25 -1.27 -6.75
C GLY A 242 6.39 -0.75 -5.60
N HIS A 243 6.93 0.12 -4.76
CA HIS A 243 6.25 0.79 -3.65
C HIS A 243 6.38 2.32 -3.75
N PHE A 244 5.37 3.05 -3.27
CA PHE A 244 5.45 4.51 -3.07
C PHE A 244 6.38 4.84 -1.89
N GLY A 245 7.17 5.91 -2.00
CA GLY A 245 8.04 6.38 -0.91
C GLY A 245 7.24 6.72 0.37
N GLN A 246 7.51 6.01 1.48
CA GLN A 246 6.71 6.14 2.71
C GLN A 246 6.76 7.55 3.29
N ARG A 247 7.88 8.27 3.16
CA ARG A 247 8.00 9.67 3.59
C ARG A 247 6.91 10.55 2.96
N VAL A 248 6.59 10.32 1.69
CA VAL A 248 5.66 11.14 0.90
C VAL A 248 4.21 10.65 1.04
N PHE A 249 3.99 9.34 1.22
CA PHE A 249 2.66 8.72 1.18
C PHE A 249 2.18 8.05 2.48
N GLY A 250 3.01 7.91 3.51
CA GLY A 250 2.59 7.63 4.89
C GLY A 250 1.80 6.34 5.08
N ASN A 251 0.46 6.46 5.17
CA ASN A 251 -0.48 5.36 5.36
C ASN A 251 -1.18 4.90 4.06
N GLU A 252 -0.63 5.18 2.89
CA GLU A 252 -1.16 4.68 1.61
C GLU A 252 -0.91 3.17 1.44
N MET A 253 -1.84 2.45 0.81
CA MET A 253 -1.75 1.00 0.59
C MET A 253 -0.47 0.54 -0.13
N MET A 254 0.14 1.39 -0.96
CA MET A 254 1.31 1.08 -1.79
C MET A 254 2.66 1.42 -1.15
N THR A 255 2.74 1.83 0.13
CA THR A 255 4.02 2.12 0.80
C THR A 255 4.69 0.86 1.39
N PRO A 256 6.03 0.79 1.52
CA PRO A 256 6.78 -0.44 1.88
C PRO A 256 6.57 -0.97 3.30
N VAL A 257 6.13 -0.14 4.24
CA VAL A 257 5.80 -0.53 5.61
C VAL A 257 4.33 -0.32 5.86
N ARG A 258 3.66 -1.33 6.42
CA ARG A 258 2.24 -1.24 6.70
C ARG A 258 1.98 -0.56 8.04
N LEU A 259 1.54 0.71 8.00
CA LEU A 259 0.95 1.37 9.17
C LEU A 259 -0.42 0.75 9.51
N ASP A 260 -0.86 0.90 10.75
CA ASP A 260 -2.11 0.29 11.24
C ASP A 260 -3.28 0.57 10.29
N ASP A 261 -3.50 1.82 9.86
CA ASP A 261 -4.69 2.27 9.13
C ASP A 261 -4.57 2.30 7.59
N SER A 262 -3.62 1.56 7.00
CA SER A 262 -3.34 1.53 5.54
C SER A 262 -4.57 1.68 4.62
N LEU A 263 -4.57 2.74 3.79
CA LEU A 263 -5.70 3.26 3.00
C LEU A 263 -5.51 3.13 1.48
N LEU A 264 -6.57 2.79 0.73
CA LEU A 264 -6.59 2.83 -0.73
C LEU A 264 -6.88 4.26 -1.21
N SER A 265 -5.85 5.01 -1.61
CA SER A 265 -6.03 6.40 -2.03
C SER A 265 -6.37 6.55 -3.52
N ARG A 266 -6.74 7.78 -3.89
CA ARG A 266 -6.86 8.21 -5.29
C ARG A 266 -5.54 8.11 -6.07
N MET A 267 -4.38 8.08 -5.42
CA MET A 267 -3.08 7.95 -6.10
C MET A 267 -2.87 6.52 -6.56
N THR A 268 -3.22 5.52 -5.74
CA THR A 268 -3.20 4.11 -6.19
C THR A 268 -4.24 3.86 -7.27
N LEU A 269 -5.44 4.47 -7.20
CA LEU A 269 -6.38 4.41 -8.32
C LEU A 269 -5.84 5.10 -9.59
N ALA A 270 -5.16 6.24 -9.46
CA ALA A 270 -4.47 6.87 -10.59
C ALA A 270 -3.37 5.99 -11.19
N TYR A 271 -2.78 5.06 -10.42
CA TYR A 271 -1.79 4.12 -10.94
C TYR A 271 -2.35 3.27 -12.06
N PHE A 272 -3.48 2.64 -11.77
CA PHE A 272 -4.19 1.76 -12.68
C PHE A 272 -4.66 2.48 -13.94
N LYS A 273 -4.99 3.77 -13.80
CA LYS A 273 -5.39 4.66 -14.90
C LYS A 273 -4.21 5.17 -15.75
N ASP A 274 -3.18 5.74 -15.12
CA ASP A 274 -2.07 6.41 -15.80
C ASP A 274 -1.16 5.41 -16.55
N THR A 275 -1.04 4.18 -16.04
CA THR A 275 -0.40 3.07 -16.77
C THR A 275 -1.21 2.51 -17.94
N GLN A 276 -2.44 3.01 -18.16
CA GLN A 276 -3.38 2.54 -19.18
C GLN A 276 -3.74 1.05 -19.05
N MET A 277 -3.49 0.44 -17.88
CA MET A 277 -3.86 -0.96 -17.64
C MET A 277 -5.38 -1.08 -17.51
N TYR A 278 -6.05 -0.10 -16.89
CA TYR A 278 -7.48 -0.14 -16.57
C TYR A 278 -8.07 1.28 -16.49
N ASP A 279 -9.40 1.42 -16.62
CA ASP A 279 -10.10 2.60 -16.08
C ASP A 279 -10.49 2.39 -14.61
N VAL A 280 -10.77 3.47 -13.85
CA VAL A 280 -10.99 3.44 -12.39
C VAL A 280 -12.12 4.33 -11.89
N ASP A 281 -12.85 3.82 -10.90
CA ASP A 281 -13.86 4.58 -10.13
C ASP A 281 -13.21 5.25 -8.89
N TYR A 282 -12.91 6.54 -9.02
CA TYR A 282 -12.35 7.34 -7.93
C TYR A 282 -13.29 7.56 -6.72
N SER A 283 -14.55 7.12 -6.76
CA SER A 283 -15.44 7.12 -5.59
C SER A 283 -15.17 5.95 -4.64
N ALA A 284 -14.38 4.95 -5.07
CA ALA A 284 -13.95 3.82 -4.24
C ALA A 284 -12.65 4.08 -3.45
N ALA A 285 -12.09 5.29 -3.50
CA ALA A 285 -10.94 5.67 -2.70
C ALA A 285 -11.36 6.05 -1.26
N ASP A 286 -10.54 5.67 -0.29
CA ASP A 286 -10.60 6.17 1.08
C ASP A 286 -10.26 7.67 1.13
N ASP A 287 -10.70 8.37 2.17
CA ASP A 287 -10.34 9.78 2.42
C ASP A 287 -8.91 9.90 2.96
N PHE A 288 -7.94 9.51 2.14
CA PHE A 288 -6.52 9.62 2.41
C PHE A 288 -6.13 11.09 2.58
N THR A 289 -5.46 11.40 3.70
CA THR A 289 -5.20 12.76 4.20
C THR A 289 -3.73 13.10 4.46
N TRP A 290 -2.84 12.11 4.48
CA TRP A 290 -1.40 12.34 4.67
C TRP A 290 -0.84 13.27 3.58
N GLY A 291 -0.24 14.41 3.97
CA GLY A 291 0.33 15.39 3.02
C GLY A 291 -0.69 16.21 2.21
N LYS A 292 -2.00 16.02 2.42
CA LYS A 292 -3.06 16.61 1.60
C LYS A 292 -3.07 18.14 1.68
N ASN A 293 -3.02 18.81 0.53
CA ASN A 293 -2.90 20.27 0.39
C ASN A 293 -1.68 20.91 1.08
N LEU A 294 -0.64 20.15 1.44
CA LEU A 294 0.55 20.69 2.12
C LEU A 294 1.61 21.25 1.14
N GLY A 295 1.26 21.34 -0.15
CA GLY A 295 2.07 21.93 -1.21
C GLY A 295 3.25 21.06 -1.64
N CYS A 296 4.14 21.65 -2.43
CA CYS A 296 5.34 20.98 -2.94
C CYS A 296 6.37 20.68 -1.82
N GLU A 297 6.22 21.25 -0.62
CA GLU A 297 7.12 21.04 0.52
C GLU A 297 7.10 19.58 1.05
N ILE A 298 6.07 18.77 0.79
CA ILE A 298 6.06 17.33 1.12
C ILE A 298 6.78 16.47 0.06
N PRO A 299 6.37 16.48 -1.23
CA PRO A 299 6.94 15.55 -2.20
C PRO A 299 8.30 15.98 -2.78
N MET A 300 8.63 17.29 -2.81
CA MET A 300 9.82 17.81 -3.51
C MET A 300 10.92 18.36 -2.58
N LYS A 301 10.70 18.37 -1.26
CA LYS A 301 11.66 18.87 -0.27
C LYS A 301 11.99 17.83 0.79
N SER A 302 13.13 18.02 1.46
CA SER A 302 13.47 17.24 2.65
C SER A 302 12.46 17.54 3.77
N CYS A 303 12.18 16.54 4.62
CA CYS A 303 11.38 16.78 5.82
C CYS A 303 12.04 17.80 6.76
N TYR A 304 13.37 17.97 6.70
CA TYR A 304 14.08 19.05 7.38
C TYR A 304 13.62 20.45 6.91
N GLU A 305 13.67 20.72 5.61
CA GLU A 305 13.21 21.99 5.03
C GLU A 305 11.73 22.25 5.37
N TYR A 306 10.89 21.22 5.29
CA TYR A 306 9.49 21.28 5.66
C TYR A 306 9.29 21.65 7.14
N ILE A 307 9.88 20.89 8.08
CA ILE A 307 9.77 21.13 9.53
C ILE A 307 10.26 22.55 9.87
N LYS A 308 11.41 22.95 9.33
CA LYS A 308 12.01 24.28 9.55
C LYS A 308 11.10 25.39 9.04
N THR A 309 10.56 25.23 7.83
CA THR A 309 9.68 26.21 7.19
C THR A 309 8.37 26.37 7.94
N ARG A 310 7.73 25.26 8.35
CA ARG A 310 6.45 25.30 9.08
C ARG A 310 6.61 25.76 10.54
N LYS A 311 7.73 25.43 11.21
CA LYS A 311 8.11 26.07 12.50
C LYS A 311 8.21 27.59 12.37
N ALA A 312 8.88 28.10 11.33
CA ALA A 312 8.99 29.54 11.09
C ALA A 312 7.63 30.21 10.82
N LYS A 313 6.73 29.54 10.09
CA LYS A 313 5.34 29.97 9.86
C LYS A 313 4.42 29.83 11.10
N LYS A 314 4.86 29.12 12.16
CA LYS A 314 4.07 28.68 13.33
C LYS A 314 2.89 27.75 12.98
N GLU A 315 3.06 26.95 11.94
CA GLU A 315 2.10 25.95 11.49
C GLU A 315 2.38 24.57 12.11
N SER A 316 1.47 23.58 11.93
CA SER A 316 1.79 22.20 12.31
C SER A 316 2.89 21.63 11.41
N ILE A 317 3.80 20.88 12.04
CA ILE A 317 4.85 20.10 11.35
C ILE A 317 4.41 18.67 11.03
N GLU A 318 3.14 18.32 11.29
CA GLU A 318 2.59 17.02 10.88
C GLU A 318 2.71 16.80 9.36
N PRO A 319 2.89 15.55 8.91
CA PRO A 319 2.91 14.30 9.70
C PRO A 319 4.23 14.06 10.48
N PHE A 320 5.23 14.93 10.30
CA PHE A 320 6.53 14.85 10.98
C PHE A 320 6.47 15.36 12.43
N CYS A 321 7.54 15.13 13.20
CA CYS A 321 7.61 15.44 14.62
C CYS A 321 9.02 15.78 15.13
N ASP A 322 9.11 16.48 16.25
CA ASP A 322 10.36 17.05 16.78
C ASP A 322 10.59 16.85 18.30
N VAL A 323 9.71 16.07 18.95
CA VAL A 323 9.78 15.74 20.38
C VAL A 323 9.73 14.22 20.57
N PRO A 324 10.83 13.54 20.95
CA PRO A 324 10.89 12.08 21.08
C PRO A 324 9.73 11.50 21.88
N GLN A 325 9.13 10.41 21.38
CA GLN A 325 8.11 9.62 22.07
C GLN A 325 6.81 10.38 22.45
N LYS A 326 6.69 11.67 22.11
CA LYS A 326 5.48 12.47 22.32
C LYS A 326 4.31 11.80 21.60
N THR A 327 3.26 11.47 22.34
CA THR A 327 2.00 10.97 21.78
C THR A 327 1.06 12.14 21.48
N LYS A 328 0.28 12.06 20.40
CA LYS A 328 -0.89 12.92 20.16
C LYS A 328 -1.84 12.26 19.14
N CYS A 329 -3.09 12.72 19.06
CA CYS A 329 -3.95 12.38 17.92
C CYS A 329 -3.39 13.01 16.65
N VAL A 330 -3.22 12.22 15.60
CA VAL A 330 -2.69 12.69 14.31
C VAL A 330 -3.78 13.33 13.46
N ASP A 331 -3.40 14.25 12.57
CA ASP A 331 -4.31 14.86 11.61
C ASP A 331 -4.71 13.93 10.44
N PHE A 332 -3.85 12.96 10.10
CA PHE A 332 -4.05 12.06 8.97
C PHE A 332 -4.86 10.78 9.29
N SER A 333 -5.32 10.56 10.52
CA SER A 333 -6.02 9.32 10.94
C SER A 333 -6.91 9.50 12.18
N ASN A 334 -7.92 8.65 12.35
CA ASN A 334 -8.63 8.49 13.65
C ASN A 334 -7.82 7.59 14.60
N ALA A 335 -6.61 8.04 14.94
CA ALA A 335 -5.62 7.32 15.74
C ALA A 335 -4.77 8.28 16.57
N TYR A 336 -4.05 7.74 17.57
CA TYR A 336 -2.93 8.45 18.19
C TYR A 336 -1.59 7.97 17.64
N GLY A 337 -0.76 8.91 17.21
CA GLY A 337 0.62 8.63 16.81
C GLY A 337 1.60 8.90 17.96
N HIS A 338 2.72 8.18 17.97
CA HIS A 338 3.87 8.44 18.82
C HIS A 338 5.04 8.93 17.97
N CYS A 339 5.74 9.98 18.39
CA CYS A 339 6.84 10.55 17.62
C CYS A 339 8.04 9.59 17.56
N LEU A 340 8.25 8.98 16.39
CA LEU A 340 9.36 8.09 16.10
C LEU A 340 10.62 8.91 15.78
N LEU A 341 11.21 9.46 16.84
CA LEU A 341 12.45 10.23 16.85
C LEU A 341 13.34 9.67 17.96
N ASN A 342 14.34 8.86 17.60
CA ASN A 342 15.11 8.04 18.54
C ASN A 342 16.60 8.35 18.46
N LYS A 343 17.30 8.32 19.61
CA LYS A 343 18.75 8.45 19.71
C LYS A 343 19.42 7.10 19.41
N GLY A 344 19.97 6.95 18.21
CA GLY A 344 20.69 5.75 17.78
C GLY A 344 22.09 5.64 18.38
N TYR A 345 22.63 4.41 18.44
CA TYR A 345 24.04 4.16 18.79
C TYR A 345 25.01 4.51 17.64
N LYS A 346 24.49 4.60 16.42
CA LYS A 346 25.19 5.06 15.21
C LYS A 346 24.49 6.30 14.69
N GLN A 347 25.25 7.18 14.05
CA GLN A 347 24.70 8.30 13.29
C GLN A 347 24.08 7.74 11.99
N PRO A 348 22.95 8.27 11.49
CA PRO A 348 22.51 8.01 10.13
C PRO A 348 23.49 8.67 9.13
N PRO A 349 23.40 8.36 7.82
CA PRO A 349 24.13 9.08 6.78
C PRO A 349 23.99 10.60 6.92
N SER A 350 25.04 11.35 6.56
CA SER A 350 25.15 12.81 6.70
C SER A 350 23.96 13.59 6.12
N GLU A 351 23.50 13.15 4.96
CA GLU A 351 22.36 13.61 4.17
C GLU A 351 20.99 13.44 4.89
N PHE A 352 20.96 12.61 5.94
CA PHE A 352 19.76 12.24 6.69
C PHE A 352 19.81 12.69 8.17
N GLN A 353 20.77 13.55 8.54
CA GLN A 353 20.89 14.11 9.90
C GLN A 353 20.03 15.39 10.05
N TYR A 354 18.71 15.22 10.23
CA TYR A 354 17.74 16.33 10.22
C TYR A 354 17.53 17.06 11.57
N ALA A 355 18.03 16.55 12.68
CA ALA A 355 17.81 17.18 13.99
C ALA A 355 18.71 18.41 14.17
N ASP A 356 18.11 19.59 14.33
CA ASP A 356 18.79 20.86 14.63
C ASP A 356 18.40 21.42 16.01
N GLU A 357 18.92 22.60 16.36
CA GLU A 357 18.67 23.25 17.66
C GLU A 357 17.19 23.59 17.95
N THR A 358 16.29 23.43 16.97
CA THR A 358 14.85 23.60 17.16
C THR A 358 14.15 22.33 17.68
N PHE A 359 14.84 21.18 17.74
CA PHE A 359 14.29 19.90 18.21
C PHE A 359 14.41 19.76 19.73
N ASN A 360 13.38 19.19 20.37
CA ASN A 360 13.35 18.99 21.82
C ASN A 360 14.11 17.70 22.22
N VAL A 361 15.42 17.72 22.00
CA VAL A 361 16.34 16.58 22.14
C VAL A 361 17.61 16.97 22.89
N ASP A 362 18.41 15.98 23.26
CA ASP A 362 19.78 16.18 23.77
C ASP A 362 20.67 16.82 22.69
N GLN A 363 21.03 18.10 22.92
CA GLN A 363 21.73 18.95 21.97
C GLN A 363 23.18 18.49 21.68
N GLU A 364 23.84 17.81 22.63
CA GLU A 364 25.17 17.25 22.41
C GLU A 364 25.16 16.06 21.42
N SER A 365 23.96 15.52 21.16
CA SER A 365 23.74 14.29 20.41
C SER A 365 22.84 14.43 19.18
N LEU A 366 22.56 15.65 18.69
CA LEU A 366 21.68 15.92 17.54
C LEU A 366 21.88 14.93 16.37
N ARG A 367 23.12 14.77 15.91
CA ARG A 367 23.56 13.82 14.85
C ARG A 367 23.27 12.32 15.08
N TYR A 368 22.73 11.94 16.24
CA TYR A 368 22.29 10.58 16.55
C TYR A 368 20.76 10.43 16.56
N TYR A 369 20.00 11.52 16.45
CA TYR A 369 18.54 11.48 16.45
C TYR A 369 17.99 11.31 15.02
N ALA A 370 17.16 10.29 14.83
CA ALA A 370 16.57 9.94 13.54
C ALA A 370 15.19 9.29 13.69
N GLY A 371 14.42 9.31 12.60
CA GLY A 371 13.30 8.40 12.36
C GLY A 371 13.76 7.06 11.78
N ALA A 372 12.86 6.35 11.11
CA ALA A 372 13.15 5.07 10.46
C ALA A 372 13.73 5.25 9.05
N ASP A 373 14.54 4.29 8.60
CA ASP A 373 15.18 4.26 7.29
C ASP A 373 14.17 4.31 6.13
N TYR A 374 13.07 3.56 6.20
CA TYR A 374 11.99 3.59 5.21
C TYR A 374 11.25 4.94 5.10
N MET A 375 11.51 5.88 6.00
CA MET A 375 11.01 7.26 5.97
C MET A 375 12.10 8.26 5.54
N ASP A 376 13.17 7.81 4.90
CA ASP A 376 14.41 8.58 4.65
C ASP A 376 15.00 9.13 5.95
N TYR A 377 14.84 8.41 7.08
CA TYR A 377 15.13 8.83 8.46
C TYR A 377 14.31 10.01 8.99
N CYS A 378 13.23 10.41 8.31
CA CYS A 378 12.37 11.49 8.77
C CYS A 378 11.60 11.11 10.05
N PRO A 379 11.66 11.92 11.11
CA PRO A 379 10.92 11.67 12.34
C PRO A 379 9.43 11.98 12.15
N TYR A 380 8.56 11.03 12.43
CA TYR A 380 7.12 11.13 12.16
C TYR A 380 6.27 10.57 13.30
N TYR A 381 5.00 10.94 13.34
CA TYR A 381 4.03 10.36 14.26
C TYR A 381 3.61 8.96 13.77
N SER A 382 4.28 7.92 14.26
CA SER A 382 3.93 6.53 13.95
C SER A 382 2.67 6.11 14.69
N ILE A 383 1.69 5.58 13.96
CA ILE A 383 0.46 4.98 14.50
C ILE A 383 0.58 3.46 14.68
N GLN A 384 1.76 2.88 14.49
CA GLN A 384 1.98 1.44 14.60
C GLN A 384 1.52 0.90 15.97
N ALA A 385 0.85 -0.25 15.97
CA ALA A 385 0.35 -0.90 17.16
C ALA A 385 1.40 -1.01 18.28
N SER A 386 0.95 -0.84 19.52
CA SER A 386 1.82 -0.91 20.70
C SER A 386 2.44 -2.30 20.90
N SER A 387 3.50 -2.39 21.71
CA SER A 387 4.16 -3.66 22.07
C SER A 387 3.25 -4.68 22.78
N ALA A 388 2.07 -4.26 23.25
CA ALA A 388 1.02 -5.13 23.79
C ALA A 388 0.02 -5.62 22.71
N GLY A 389 0.27 -5.36 21.43
CA GLY A 389 -0.62 -5.68 20.31
C GLY A 389 -1.84 -4.75 20.18
N LEU A 390 -2.02 -3.78 21.08
CA LEU A 390 -3.14 -2.85 21.07
C LEU A 390 -2.93 -1.79 19.98
N SER A 391 -3.82 -1.79 18.99
CA SER A 391 -3.87 -0.80 17.89
C SER A 391 -4.15 0.62 18.41
N THR A 392 -3.53 1.60 17.77
CA THR A 392 -3.74 3.03 18.06
C THR A 392 -4.98 3.61 17.39
N VAL A 393 -5.54 2.90 16.39
CA VAL A 393 -6.69 3.33 15.60
C VAL A 393 -7.97 3.11 16.39
N CYS A 394 -8.63 4.20 16.77
CA CYS A 394 -9.76 4.14 17.70
C CYS A 394 -10.96 3.38 17.11
N GLY A 395 -11.22 3.56 15.80
CA GLY A 395 -12.30 2.90 15.06
C GLY A 395 -12.30 1.36 15.09
N ARG A 396 -11.16 0.72 15.40
CA ARG A 396 -11.02 -0.75 15.38
C ARG A 396 -11.41 -1.37 16.71
N LYS A 397 -12.33 -2.35 16.66
CA LYS A 397 -12.64 -3.19 17.83
C LYS A 397 -11.37 -3.93 18.29
N ALA A 398 -10.95 -3.67 19.52
CA ALA A 398 -9.87 -4.39 20.18
C ALA A 398 -10.42 -5.13 21.40
N ASN A 399 -9.86 -6.30 21.72
CA ASN A 399 -10.15 -7.01 22.96
C ASN A 399 -9.44 -6.31 24.12
N ILE A 400 -9.99 -5.17 24.57
CA ILE A 400 -9.61 -4.54 25.85
C ILE A 400 -10.12 -5.47 26.96
N THR A 401 -9.26 -6.37 27.44
CA THR A 401 -9.61 -7.47 28.35
C THR A 401 -9.96 -7.02 29.77
N SER A 402 -9.60 -5.79 30.15
CA SER A 402 -9.86 -5.22 31.46
C SER A 402 -10.36 -3.77 31.35
N LEU A 403 -11.40 -3.47 32.13
CA LEU A 403 -11.90 -2.11 32.37
C LEU A 403 -11.45 -1.60 33.75
N ASP A 404 -10.52 -2.28 34.41
CA ASP A 404 -9.91 -1.81 35.65
C ASP A 404 -8.94 -0.65 35.35
N PRO A 405 -8.97 0.48 36.07
CA PRO A 405 -8.01 1.57 35.88
C PRO A 405 -6.54 1.19 36.10
N LEU A 406 -6.25 0.04 36.74
CA LEU A 406 -4.89 -0.49 36.85
C LEU A 406 -4.34 -0.98 35.50
N ASP A 407 -5.20 -1.53 34.64
CA ASP A 407 -4.84 -2.00 33.30
C ASP A 407 -5.16 -0.96 32.21
N ASN A 408 -6.25 -0.22 32.38
CA ASN A 408 -6.77 0.79 31.45
C ASN A 408 -6.84 2.18 32.14
N ALA A 409 -5.67 2.70 32.51
CA ALA A 409 -5.51 3.94 33.28
C ALA A 409 -6.09 5.22 32.63
N TYR A 410 -6.42 5.18 31.34
CA TYR A 410 -7.05 6.28 30.61
C TYR A 410 -8.55 6.05 30.35
N LEU A 411 -9.12 4.92 30.80
CA LEU A 411 -10.50 4.52 30.53
C LEU A 411 -10.85 4.54 29.03
N GLU A 412 -9.96 3.97 28.21
CA GLU A 412 -10.12 3.91 26.77
C GLU A 412 -11.25 2.96 26.34
N GLU A 413 -11.95 3.34 25.28
CA GLU A 413 -12.87 2.49 24.53
C GLU A 413 -12.50 2.55 23.04
N ARG A 414 -12.68 1.45 22.31
CA ARG A 414 -12.38 1.34 20.87
C ARG A 414 -13.53 0.67 20.12
N GLY A 415 -13.85 1.18 18.93
CA GLY A 415 -15.01 0.80 18.14
C GLY A 415 -15.47 1.91 17.19
N PRO A 416 -16.51 1.66 16.36
CA PRO A 416 -16.94 2.58 15.31
C PRO A 416 -17.53 3.90 15.83
N ASP A 417 -17.89 3.96 17.12
CA ASP A 417 -18.44 5.11 17.85
C ASP A 417 -17.37 5.87 18.66
N THR A 418 -16.09 5.71 18.31
CA THR A 418 -14.95 6.28 19.04
C THR A 418 -14.08 7.20 18.20
N ALA A 419 -13.48 8.18 18.86
CA ALA A 419 -12.53 9.10 18.27
C ALA A 419 -11.28 9.22 19.14
N CYS A 420 -10.17 9.61 18.53
CA CYS A 420 -8.98 10.04 19.26
C CYS A 420 -9.22 11.42 19.89
N PHE A 421 -8.90 11.56 21.17
CA PHE A 421 -8.86 12.85 21.87
C PHE A 421 -7.46 13.10 22.43
N ASN A 422 -6.98 14.35 22.27
CA ASN A 422 -5.78 14.81 22.96
C ASN A 422 -6.12 15.07 24.43
N GLN A 423 -5.14 14.97 25.33
CA GLN A 423 -5.37 15.06 26.77
C GLN A 423 -4.16 15.53 27.57
N ALA A 424 -4.42 16.01 28.80
CA ALA A 424 -3.41 16.34 29.79
C ALA A 424 -2.96 15.10 30.58
N LYS A 425 -2.46 15.31 31.81
CA LYS A 425 -2.05 14.24 32.73
C LYS A 425 -3.25 13.71 33.50
N TRP A 426 -3.41 12.38 33.50
CA TRP A 426 -4.42 11.66 34.26
C TRP A 426 -3.85 11.17 35.60
N LYS A 427 -4.68 11.10 36.63
CA LYS A 427 -4.33 10.74 38.00
C LYS A 427 -5.35 9.77 38.60
N LEU A 428 -4.86 8.78 39.34
CA LEU A 428 -5.67 7.99 40.24
C LEU A 428 -5.73 8.67 41.61
N SER A 429 -6.92 8.91 42.16
CA SER A 429 -7.10 9.63 43.44
C SER A 429 -6.38 8.99 44.63
N ASN A 430 -6.16 7.68 44.55
CA ASN A 430 -5.64 6.85 45.63
C ASN A 430 -4.18 6.41 45.39
N SER A 431 -3.53 6.91 44.33
CA SER A 431 -2.12 6.63 44.04
C SER A 431 -1.29 7.90 43.81
N LYS A 432 0.03 7.75 43.79
CA LYS A 432 0.97 8.77 43.29
C LYS A 432 1.19 8.70 41.78
N ASP A 433 0.58 7.72 41.10
CA ASP A 433 0.74 7.50 39.66
C ASP A 433 0.10 8.63 38.84
N VAL A 434 0.89 9.19 37.91
CA VAL A 434 0.48 10.29 37.03
C VAL A 434 0.71 9.90 35.57
N PHE A 435 -0.35 9.37 34.96
CA PHE A 435 -0.37 8.87 33.60
C PHE A 435 -0.29 10.04 32.61
N SER A 436 0.74 10.04 31.76
CA SER A 436 1.16 11.23 31.00
C SER A 436 1.08 11.08 29.47
N ARG A 437 0.40 10.06 28.93
CA ARG A 437 0.19 9.92 27.48
C ARG A 437 -0.81 10.99 27.00
N ASN A 438 -0.39 11.87 26.10
CA ASN A 438 -1.20 13.02 25.68
C ASN A 438 -2.31 12.74 24.65
N ALA A 439 -2.65 11.47 24.39
CA ALA A 439 -3.84 11.10 23.63
C ALA A 439 -4.40 9.73 24.03
N ALA A 440 -5.71 9.56 23.81
CA ALA A 440 -6.46 8.33 24.06
C ALA A 440 -7.68 8.20 23.13
N CYS A 441 -8.18 6.97 23.00
CA CYS A 441 -9.42 6.64 22.29
C CYS A 441 -10.62 6.62 23.25
N HIS A 442 -11.65 7.41 22.95
CA HIS A 442 -12.89 7.44 23.74
C HIS A 442 -14.12 7.42 22.84
N LYS A 443 -15.24 6.93 23.37
CA LYS A 443 -16.56 7.07 22.74
C LYS A 443 -16.97 8.53 22.69
N PHE A 444 -17.76 8.88 21.68
CA PHE A 444 -18.38 10.20 21.60
C PHE A 444 -19.82 10.10 21.08
N ARG A 445 -20.60 11.15 21.34
CA ARG A 445 -21.92 11.34 20.72
C ARG A 445 -22.11 12.79 20.31
N CYS A 446 -22.97 12.97 19.32
CA CYS A 446 -23.29 14.26 18.71
C CYS A 446 -24.78 14.58 18.90
N SER A 447 -25.12 15.86 18.95
CA SER A 447 -26.50 16.34 18.97
C SER A 447 -26.56 17.83 18.70
N LYS A 448 -27.51 18.28 17.86
CA LYS A 448 -27.78 19.70 17.62
C LYS A 448 -28.17 20.50 18.88
N GLN A 449 -28.46 19.85 20.00
CA GLN A 449 -28.75 20.52 21.27
C GLN A 449 -27.49 20.85 22.10
N TYR A 450 -26.45 20.02 22.03
CA TYR A 450 -25.28 20.13 22.92
C TYR A 450 -23.92 19.97 22.22
N GLY A 451 -23.91 19.74 20.90
CA GLY A 451 -22.73 19.51 20.10
C GLY A 451 -22.08 18.16 20.40
N LEU A 452 -20.76 18.20 20.57
CA LEU A 452 -19.91 17.04 20.84
C LEU A 452 -19.90 16.72 22.34
N GLN A 453 -20.11 15.45 22.69
CA GLN A 453 -19.99 14.97 24.07
C GLN A 453 -19.13 13.70 24.12
N VAL A 454 -18.03 13.75 24.87
CA VAL A 454 -17.11 12.61 25.07
C VAL A 454 -17.68 11.70 26.16
N ILE A 455 -17.63 10.39 25.97
CA ILE A 455 -18.12 9.40 26.93
C ILE A 455 -16.93 8.70 27.58
N ILE A 456 -16.82 8.80 28.91
CA ILE A 456 -15.77 8.19 29.72
C ILE A 456 -16.43 7.32 30.79
N ASN A 457 -16.26 5.99 30.72
CA ASN A 457 -16.92 5.03 31.63
C ASN A 457 -18.42 5.37 31.80
N ASN A 458 -19.14 5.41 30.67
CA ASN A 458 -20.56 5.76 30.54
C ASN A 458 -20.99 7.18 30.97
N ASN A 459 -20.08 8.02 31.49
CA ASN A 459 -20.36 9.41 31.86
C ASN A 459 -20.07 10.35 30.68
N GLY A 460 -21.00 11.26 30.37
CA GLY A 460 -20.89 12.15 29.20
C GLY A 460 -20.44 13.57 29.54
N PHE A 461 -19.29 14.00 29.01
CA PHE A 461 -18.69 15.31 29.21
C PHE A 461 -18.79 16.18 27.95
N THR A 462 -19.54 17.28 28.04
CA THR A 462 -19.88 18.14 26.88
C THR A 462 -18.70 19.03 26.49
N CYS A 463 -18.26 18.94 25.24
CA CYS A 463 -17.23 19.80 24.69
C CYS A 463 -17.75 21.21 24.36
N PRO A 464 -16.96 22.28 24.56
CA PRO A 464 -17.29 23.58 23.99
C PRO A 464 -17.33 23.51 22.46
N VAL A 465 -18.27 24.22 21.82
CA VAL A 465 -18.51 24.13 20.37
C VAL A 465 -17.27 24.50 19.55
N LYS A 466 -16.45 25.45 20.03
CA LYS A 466 -15.17 25.89 19.43
C LYS A 466 -13.95 25.06 19.90
N GLY A 467 -14.17 23.88 20.49
CA GLY A 467 -13.13 23.12 21.16
C GLY A 467 -12.64 23.79 22.46
N GLY A 468 -11.70 23.15 23.13
CA GLY A 468 -11.17 23.62 24.42
C GLY A 468 -10.88 22.48 25.40
N ILE A 469 -10.53 22.84 26.64
CA ILE A 469 -10.19 21.87 27.68
C ILE A 469 -11.43 21.60 28.55
N ILE A 470 -11.74 20.32 28.81
CA ILE A 470 -12.77 19.89 29.76
C ILE A 470 -12.16 19.04 30.88
N PRO A 471 -12.49 19.29 32.16
CA PRO A 471 -12.08 18.43 33.25
C PRO A 471 -12.93 17.15 33.28
N VAL A 472 -12.28 16.01 33.54
CA VAL A 472 -12.90 14.70 33.72
C VAL A 472 -12.64 14.23 35.14
N ASN A 473 -13.67 13.74 35.81
CA ASN A 473 -13.64 13.28 37.21
C ASN A 473 -14.67 12.15 37.33
N VAL A 474 -14.21 10.89 37.36
CA VAL A 474 -15.07 9.70 37.23
C VAL A 474 -14.72 8.64 38.27
N ALA A 475 -15.70 8.32 39.12
CA ALA A 475 -15.62 7.17 40.01
C ALA A 475 -15.68 5.85 39.23
N THR A 476 -14.80 4.92 39.57
CA THR A 476 -14.73 3.56 39.02
C THR A 476 -14.84 2.53 40.15
N LYS A 477 -14.76 1.23 39.83
CA LYS A 477 -14.86 0.16 40.85
C LYS A 477 -13.68 0.10 41.83
N GLY A 478 -12.52 0.69 41.51
CA GLY A 478 -11.32 0.65 42.35
C GLY A 478 -10.79 2.02 42.82
N ALA A 479 -11.01 3.08 42.04
CA ALA A 479 -10.51 4.43 42.35
C ALA A 479 -11.36 5.54 41.71
N ASN A 480 -11.17 6.79 42.12
CA ASN A 480 -11.62 7.94 41.34
C ASN A 480 -10.53 8.36 40.36
N VAL A 481 -10.91 8.64 39.11
CA VAL A 481 -9.99 8.95 38.01
C VAL A 481 -10.20 10.40 37.59
N GLN A 482 -9.12 11.18 37.56
CA GLN A 482 -9.13 12.62 37.26
C GLN A 482 -8.19 12.94 36.11
N GLY A 483 -8.63 13.75 35.15
CA GLY A 483 -7.85 14.15 33.99
C GLY A 483 -8.46 15.34 33.27
N GLU A 484 -7.88 15.73 32.13
CA GLU A 484 -8.40 16.79 31.27
C GLU A 484 -8.35 16.33 29.82
N ILE A 485 -9.46 16.49 29.10
CA ILE A 485 -9.58 16.16 27.67
C ILE A 485 -9.56 17.46 26.86
N TYR A 486 -8.81 17.47 25.77
CA TYR A 486 -8.73 18.58 24.83
C TYR A 486 -9.68 18.29 23.66
N CYS A 487 -10.88 18.84 23.77
CA CYS A 487 -11.92 18.75 22.74
C CYS A 487 -11.48 19.46 21.45
N PRO A 488 -11.62 18.81 20.28
CA PRO A 488 -11.56 19.52 19.00
C PRO A 488 -12.79 20.43 18.84
N GLU A 489 -12.80 21.28 17.80
CA GLU A 489 -14.04 21.94 17.39
C GLU A 489 -15.13 20.91 17.09
N CYS A 490 -16.36 21.19 17.50
CA CYS A 490 -17.48 20.26 17.36
C CYS A 490 -17.62 19.74 15.92
N LYS A 491 -17.43 20.61 14.92
CA LYS A 491 -17.60 20.28 13.50
C LYS A 491 -16.58 19.25 12.98
N ALA A 492 -15.42 19.11 13.61
CA ALA A 492 -14.40 18.15 13.20
C ALA A 492 -14.87 16.69 13.37
N LEU A 493 -15.66 16.41 14.41
CA LEU A 493 -16.24 15.08 14.65
C LEU A 493 -17.73 15.00 14.28
N CYS A 494 -18.52 15.99 14.69
CA CYS A 494 -19.99 15.97 14.56
C CYS A 494 -20.54 16.57 13.27
N LYS A 495 -19.70 17.17 12.41
CA LYS A 495 -20.05 17.71 11.08
C LYS A 495 -21.28 18.66 11.12
N ASN A 496 -22.47 18.14 10.84
CA ASN A 496 -23.75 18.88 10.76
C ASN A 496 -24.62 18.78 12.03
N GLU A 497 -24.13 18.13 13.09
CA GLU A 497 -24.82 17.92 14.37
C GLU A 497 -24.28 18.84 15.50
N CYS A 498 -23.77 20.00 15.12
CA CYS A 498 -23.38 21.06 16.06
C CYS A 498 -24.46 22.15 16.14
N PRO A 499 -24.62 22.79 17.32
CA PRO A 499 -25.32 24.07 17.47
C PRO A 499 -24.73 25.19 16.59
#